data_AF-H1KQU3-F1
#
_entry.id   AF-H1KQU3-F1
#
_cell.length_a   1.000
_cell.length_b   1.000
_cell.length_c   1.000
_cell.angle_alpha   90.00
_cell.angle_beta   90.00
_cell.angle_gamma   90.00
#
_symmetry.space_group_name_H-M   'P 1'
#
loop_
_entity.id
_entity.type
_entity.pdbx_description
1 polymer ?
#
loop_
_entity_poly.entity_id
_entity_poly.type
_entity_poly.pdbx_seq_one_letter_code
_entity_poly.pdbx_strand_id
1 'polypeptide(L)'
;MDLAYIWYETARAMLTPARLAADAARHSLANPGNPFAYGPYARSAAAALEMFERVTRRYGKPAFGLPTTVIDGQVVPVSERVVWERPFGRVIAFDRALPAGHSEPQPKLLIVAPMSGHYATLLRGTVEAMLPNHRVFITDWSDARMVPLLDGRFDLGTYIDYLQAMFRDLGPDLHVMAVCQPAVPVFAAVALMEAADSAHVPVSMTLMGGPIDTRRSPTAVNCLAQERGMAWFEKNCITVVPPLYPGAMRRVYPGFLQLSGFMAMNLDRHVTAHTDMFHHLVTGDGDSAEKHRDFYDEYLAVMDLTAEFYLQTVQTVFVDHALPRGRMRHDGRLVDLSAIRRCAILAVEGENDDISGVGQTKAALDLTPNLPDARKAYHMQEKVGHYGVFNGSRFRSVIAPRIARFVREMEGSA
;
A
#
# COMPACT_ATOMS: atom_id res chain seq x y z
N MET A 1 -21.85 -6.85 -21.40
CA MET A 1 -20.44 -7.21 -21.18
C MET A 1 -19.65 -5.94 -21.43
N ASP A 2 -19.08 -5.35 -20.40
CA ASP A 2 -18.26 -4.15 -20.57
C ASP A 2 -16.98 -4.55 -21.32
N LEU A 3 -16.85 -4.07 -22.56
CA LEU A 3 -15.71 -4.39 -23.43
C LEU A 3 -14.47 -3.55 -23.09
N ALA A 4 -14.55 -2.60 -22.15
CA ALA A 4 -13.46 -1.68 -21.83
C ALA A 4 -12.15 -2.41 -21.49
N TYR A 5 -12.21 -3.49 -20.69
CA TYR A 5 -11.01 -4.25 -20.35
C TYR A 5 -10.42 -4.97 -21.59
N ILE A 6 -11.26 -5.60 -22.41
CA ILE A 6 -10.81 -6.26 -23.64
C ILE A 6 -10.21 -5.24 -24.61
N TRP A 7 -10.83 -4.08 -24.78
CA TRP A 7 -10.31 -2.99 -25.62
C TRP A 7 -8.98 -2.45 -25.10
N TYR A 8 -8.86 -2.26 -23.79
CA TYR A 8 -7.62 -1.83 -23.15
C TYR A 8 -6.46 -2.80 -23.42
N GLU A 9 -6.70 -4.11 -23.21
CA GLU A 9 -5.70 -5.15 -23.48
C GLU A 9 -5.39 -5.26 -24.98
N THR A 10 -6.40 -5.16 -25.85
CA THR A 10 -6.23 -5.21 -27.31
C THR A 10 -5.43 -4.01 -27.83
N ALA A 11 -5.74 -2.79 -27.37
CA ALA A 11 -5.00 -1.58 -27.74
C ALA A 11 -3.54 -1.68 -27.33
N ARG A 12 -3.26 -2.17 -26.11
CA ARG A 12 -1.89 -2.43 -25.65
C ARG A 12 -1.18 -3.48 -26.50
N ALA A 13 -1.85 -4.59 -26.83
CA ALA A 13 -1.30 -5.62 -27.69
C ALA A 13 -0.92 -5.05 -29.08
N MET A 14 -1.82 -4.27 -29.69
CA MET A 14 -1.61 -3.60 -30.98
C MET A 14 -0.43 -2.60 -30.96
N LEU A 15 -0.19 -1.92 -29.83
CA LEU A 15 0.92 -0.97 -29.69
C LEU A 15 2.28 -1.65 -29.42
N THR A 16 2.33 -2.97 -29.19
CA THR A 16 3.58 -3.69 -28.88
C THR A 16 4.67 -3.54 -29.95
N PRO A 17 4.39 -3.70 -31.26
CA PRO A 17 5.42 -3.54 -32.29
C PRO A 17 5.99 -2.12 -32.34
N ALA A 18 5.11 -1.11 -32.22
CA ALA A 18 5.52 0.29 -32.21
C ALA A 18 6.42 0.62 -31.00
N ARG A 19 6.13 0.04 -29.83
CA ARG A 19 6.97 0.16 -28.63
C ARG A 19 8.35 -0.43 -28.81
N LEU A 20 8.44 -1.65 -29.32
CA LEU A 20 9.72 -2.31 -29.57
C LEU A 20 10.57 -1.51 -30.57
N ALA A 21 9.95 -0.95 -31.61
CA ALA A 21 10.62 -0.07 -32.55
C ALA A 21 11.10 1.23 -31.90
N ALA A 22 10.28 1.84 -31.04
CA ALA A 22 10.64 3.06 -30.32
C ALA A 22 11.81 2.83 -29.35
N ASP A 23 11.80 1.72 -28.61
CA ASP A 23 12.89 1.33 -27.72
C ASP A 23 14.20 1.06 -28.47
N ALA A 24 14.12 0.32 -29.58
CA ALA A 24 15.28 0.06 -30.44
C ALA A 24 15.85 1.37 -31.02
N ALA A 25 14.98 2.28 -31.47
CA ALA A 25 15.39 3.59 -31.98
C ALA A 25 16.03 4.46 -30.87
N ARG A 26 15.46 4.44 -29.66
CA ARG A 26 16.03 5.14 -28.49
C ARG A 26 17.41 4.59 -28.14
N HIS A 27 17.56 3.27 -28.08
CA HIS A 27 18.85 2.63 -27.80
C HIS A 27 19.89 2.94 -28.88
N SER A 28 19.46 2.96 -30.16
CA SER A 28 20.31 3.37 -31.27
C SER A 28 20.76 4.83 -31.16
N LEU A 29 19.88 5.76 -30.80
CA LEU A 29 20.20 7.18 -30.62
C LEU A 29 21.04 7.47 -29.36
N ALA A 30 21.04 6.55 -28.39
CA ALA A 30 21.90 6.63 -27.21
C ALA A 30 23.30 6.02 -27.43
N ASN A 31 23.50 5.29 -28.54
CA ASN A 31 24.76 4.65 -28.85
C ASN A 31 25.79 5.68 -29.35
N PRO A 32 26.96 5.84 -28.70
CA PRO A 32 28.02 6.75 -29.13
C PRO A 32 28.54 6.45 -30.55
N GLY A 33 28.38 5.22 -31.04
CA GLY A 33 28.75 4.81 -32.39
C GLY A 33 27.76 5.23 -33.48
N ASN A 34 26.63 5.86 -33.12
CA ASN A 34 25.62 6.30 -34.08
C ASN A 34 25.84 7.77 -34.47
N PRO A 35 26.19 8.09 -35.73
CA PRO A 35 26.36 9.48 -36.18
C PRO A 35 25.10 10.35 -36.00
N PHE A 36 23.91 9.73 -36.05
CA PHE A 36 22.64 10.43 -35.83
C PHE A 36 22.40 10.82 -34.36
N ALA A 37 23.12 10.21 -33.40
CA ALA A 37 23.05 10.57 -31.98
C ALA A 37 23.54 12.00 -31.70
N TYR A 38 24.40 12.53 -32.58
CA TYR A 38 24.99 13.86 -32.47
C TYR A 38 24.22 14.95 -33.24
N GLY A 39 23.12 14.58 -33.90
CA GLY A 39 22.30 15.51 -34.66
C GLY A 39 21.58 16.55 -33.77
N PRO A 40 21.24 17.73 -34.31
CA PRO A 40 20.63 18.83 -33.53
C PRO A 40 19.28 18.45 -32.90
N TYR A 41 18.58 17.46 -33.48
CA TYR A 41 17.27 16.98 -33.01
C TYR A 41 17.34 15.64 -32.26
N ALA A 42 18.52 15.04 -32.12
CA ALA A 42 18.68 13.69 -31.57
C ALA A 42 18.17 13.58 -30.12
N ARG A 43 18.47 14.60 -29.30
CA ARG A 43 17.99 14.67 -27.91
C ARG A 43 16.47 14.79 -27.82
N SER A 44 15.85 15.62 -28.66
CA SER A 44 14.40 15.79 -28.70
C SER A 44 13.70 14.53 -29.22
N ALA A 45 14.27 13.87 -30.23
CA ALA A 45 13.77 12.61 -30.75
C ALA A 45 13.86 11.48 -29.71
N ALA A 46 15.00 11.36 -29.01
CA ALA A 46 15.17 10.40 -27.94
C ALA A 46 14.17 10.63 -26.78
N ALA A 47 13.93 11.89 -26.40
CA ALA A 47 12.93 12.24 -25.39
C ALA A 47 11.50 11.92 -25.84
N ALA A 48 11.15 12.16 -27.11
CA ALA A 48 9.83 11.81 -27.65
C ALA A 48 9.62 10.29 -27.70
N LEU A 49 10.64 9.53 -28.08
CA LEU A 49 10.61 8.06 -28.07
C LEU A 49 10.50 7.51 -26.64
N GLU A 50 11.24 8.09 -25.68
CA GLU A 50 11.11 7.74 -24.27
C GLU A 50 9.71 8.04 -23.74
N MET A 51 9.13 9.19 -24.08
CA MET A 51 7.76 9.54 -23.67
C MET A 51 6.74 8.57 -24.27
N PHE A 52 6.86 8.26 -25.57
CA PHE A 52 5.99 7.29 -26.23
C PHE A 52 6.09 5.90 -25.59
N GLU A 53 7.30 5.43 -25.30
CA GLU A 53 7.52 4.16 -24.59
C GLU A 53 6.84 4.17 -23.23
N ARG A 54 7.13 5.17 -22.37
CA ARG A 54 6.57 5.28 -21.02
C ARG A 54 5.04 5.31 -21.01
N VAL A 55 4.42 6.07 -21.90
CA VAL A 55 2.95 6.17 -21.97
C VAL A 55 2.30 4.87 -22.43
N THR A 56 2.98 4.09 -23.27
CA THR A 56 2.40 2.88 -23.87
C THR A 56 2.86 1.60 -23.18
N ARG A 57 3.89 1.63 -22.33
CA ARG A 57 4.48 0.48 -21.63
C ARG A 57 3.45 -0.24 -20.73
N ARG A 58 3.66 -1.54 -20.55
CA ARG A 58 3.06 -2.30 -19.43
C ARG A 58 4.02 -2.28 -18.25
N TYR A 59 3.58 -1.70 -17.15
CA TYR A 59 4.29 -1.75 -15.87
C TYR A 59 3.96 -3.07 -15.18
N GLY A 60 4.92 -3.98 -15.16
CA GLY A 60 4.85 -5.21 -14.37
C GLY A 60 5.17 -4.95 -12.90
N LYS A 61 4.95 -5.96 -12.05
CA LYS A 61 5.32 -5.88 -10.63
C LYS A 61 6.83 -5.63 -10.47
N PRO A 62 7.23 -4.52 -9.82
CA PRO A 62 8.65 -4.26 -9.55
C PRO A 62 9.22 -5.22 -8.51
N ALA A 63 10.55 -5.32 -8.44
CA ALA A 63 11.24 -5.99 -7.34
C ALA A 63 11.45 -5.01 -6.18
N PHE A 64 11.55 -5.49 -4.94
CA PHE A 64 11.96 -4.61 -3.83
C PHE A 64 13.38 -4.08 -4.05
N GLY A 65 14.29 -4.93 -4.53
CA GLY A 65 15.61 -4.47 -4.96
C GLY A 65 16.45 -3.88 -3.81
N LEU A 66 16.35 -4.49 -2.63
CA LEU A 66 17.10 -4.12 -1.43
C LEU A 66 18.21 -5.16 -1.19
N PRO A 67 19.36 -5.09 -1.88
CA PRO A 67 20.40 -6.12 -1.78
C PRO A 67 21.20 -6.02 -0.48
N THR A 68 21.19 -4.87 0.18
CA THR A 68 21.94 -4.59 1.39
C THR A 68 21.19 -3.66 2.34
N THR A 69 21.61 -3.64 3.60
CA THR A 69 21.23 -2.63 4.57
C THR A 69 22.41 -2.30 5.49
N VAL A 70 22.27 -1.31 6.36
CA VAL A 70 23.32 -0.89 7.30
C VAL A 70 22.88 -1.20 8.73
N ILE A 71 23.67 -2.00 9.44
CA ILE A 71 23.48 -2.33 10.87
C ILE A 71 24.80 -2.01 11.59
N ASP A 72 24.74 -1.23 12.66
CA ASP A 72 25.92 -0.80 13.44
C ASP A 72 27.05 -0.20 12.58
N GLY A 73 26.67 0.54 11.52
CA GLY A 73 27.61 1.14 10.56
C GLY A 73 28.24 0.15 9.55
N GLN A 74 27.89 -1.14 9.61
CA GLN A 74 28.36 -2.16 8.68
C GLN A 74 27.31 -2.46 7.62
N VAL A 75 27.74 -2.56 6.36
CA VAL A 75 26.89 -2.97 5.25
C VAL A 75 26.73 -4.49 5.28
N VAL A 76 25.49 -4.97 5.38
CA VAL A 76 25.17 -6.40 5.42
C VAL A 76 24.25 -6.78 4.25
N PRO A 77 24.37 -8.00 3.70
CA PRO A 77 23.49 -8.46 2.63
C PRO A 77 22.07 -8.71 3.13
N VAL A 78 21.10 -8.52 2.25
CA VAL A 78 19.67 -8.76 2.48
C VAL A 78 19.15 -9.74 1.41
N SER A 79 18.34 -10.71 1.83
CA SER A 79 17.67 -11.64 0.94
C SER A 79 16.16 -11.72 1.24
N GLU A 80 15.38 -11.91 0.18
CA GLU A 80 13.92 -12.06 0.26
C GLU A 80 13.54 -13.53 0.38
N ARG A 81 12.61 -13.86 1.27
CA ARG A 81 12.06 -15.22 1.42
C ARG A 81 10.57 -15.19 1.74
N VAL A 82 9.78 -15.99 1.02
CA VAL A 82 8.36 -16.15 1.33
C VAL A 82 8.21 -17.02 2.57
N VAL A 83 7.50 -16.51 3.58
CA VAL A 83 7.30 -17.20 4.88
C VAL A 83 5.85 -17.58 5.16
N TRP A 84 4.93 -17.06 4.37
CA TRP A 84 3.50 -17.35 4.45
C TRP A 84 2.88 -17.11 3.08
N GLU A 85 1.93 -17.95 2.65
CA GLU A 85 1.30 -17.81 1.35
C GLU A 85 -0.11 -18.39 1.32
N ARG A 86 -1.02 -17.66 0.66
CA ARG A 86 -2.36 -18.08 0.26
C ARG A 86 -2.68 -17.47 -1.12
N PRO A 87 -3.74 -17.89 -1.83
CA PRO A 87 -3.94 -17.49 -3.22
C PRO A 87 -3.92 -15.98 -3.50
N PHE A 88 -4.42 -15.17 -2.58
CA PHE A 88 -4.54 -13.71 -2.75
C PHE A 88 -3.38 -12.90 -2.18
N GLY A 89 -2.38 -13.54 -1.57
CA GLY A 89 -1.24 -12.83 -1.05
C GLY A 89 -0.27 -13.71 -0.27
N ARG A 90 0.93 -13.18 -0.08
CA ARG A 90 2.01 -13.83 0.64
C ARG A 90 2.67 -12.86 1.61
N VAL A 91 3.52 -13.37 2.48
CA VAL A 91 4.39 -12.55 3.34
C VAL A 91 5.83 -12.81 2.94
N ILE A 92 6.56 -11.73 2.66
CA ILE A 92 7.99 -11.75 2.35
C ILE A 92 8.75 -11.31 3.60
N ALA A 93 9.68 -12.14 4.06
CA ALA A 93 10.69 -11.78 5.04
C ALA A 93 11.93 -11.25 4.35
N PHE A 94 12.55 -10.22 4.94
CA PHE A 94 13.85 -9.71 4.52
C PHE A 94 14.91 -10.18 5.52
N ASP A 95 15.54 -11.31 5.19
CA ASP A 95 16.59 -11.91 5.99
C ASP A 95 17.89 -11.11 5.81
N ARG A 96 18.61 -10.88 6.90
CA ARG A 96 19.90 -10.17 6.90
C ARG A 96 20.81 -10.71 8.01
N ALA A 97 22.11 -10.69 7.79
CA ALA A 97 23.08 -11.07 8.81
C ALA A 97 23.26 -9.94 9.84
N LEU A 98 23.30 -10.28 11.12
CA LEU A 98 23.67 -9.34 12.17
C LEU A 98 25.21 -9.34 12.33
N PRO A 99 25.86 -8.17 12.38
CA PRO A 99 27.29 -8.08 12.66
C PRO A 99 27.68 -8.77 13.97
N ALA A 100 28.91 -9.27 14.04
CA ALA A 100 29.44 -9.85 15.28
C ALA A 100 29.46 -8.80 16.41
N GLY A 101 28.89 -9.16 17.56
CA GLY A 101 28.78 -8.25 18.71
C GLY A 101 27.51 -7.41 18.74
N HIS A 102 26.60 -7.55 17.77
CA HIS A 102 25.29 -6.91 17.83
C HIS A 102 24.50 -7.39 19.05
N SER A 103 24.13 -6.47 19.94
CA SER A 103 23.44 -6.76 21.19
C SER A 103 22.01 -6.21 21.25
N GLU A 104 21.65 -5.30 20.36
CA GLU A 104 20.33 -4.68 20.34
C GLU A 104 19.25 -5.68 19.91
N PRO A 105 18.07 -5.71 20.58
CA PRO A 105 16.95 -6.50 20.12
C PRO A 105 16.53 -6.12 18.70
N GLN A 106 16.08 -7.11 17.93
CA GLN A 106 15.57 -6.93 16.55
C GLN A 106 14.11 -7.43 16.48
N PRO A 107 13.14 -6.63 16.97
CA PRO A 107 11.73 -7.00 17.01
C PRO A 107 11.19 -7.43 15.65
N LYS A 108 10.26 -8.39 15.64
CA LYS A 108 9.55 -8.78 14.42
C LYS A 108 8.54 -7.69 14.06
N LEU A 109 8.63 -7.20 12.83
CA LEU A 109 7.74 -6.16 12.32
C LEU A 109 7.09 -6.60 11.02
N LEU A 110 5.79 -6.85 11.05
CA LEU A 110 4.98 -7.08 9.84
C LEU A 110 4.40 -5.76 9.33
N ILE A 111 4.88 -5.34 8.17
CA ILE A 111 4.31 -4.23 7.40
C ILE A 111 3.15 -4.79 6.57
N VAL A 112 1.95 -4.29 6.81
CA VAL A 112 0.76 -4.62 6.03
C VAL A 112 0.60 -3.56 4.95
N ALA A 113 0.97 -3.92 3.74
CA ALA A 113 0.92 -3.07 2.57
C ALA A 113 -0.53 -2.84 2.11
N PRO A 114 -0.88 -1.65 1.59
CA PRO A 114 -2.22 -1.37 1.10
C PRO A 114 -2.55 -2.16 -0.16
N MET A 115 -3.82 -2.59 -0.27
CA MET A 115 -4.42 -3.09 -1.51
C MET A 115 -5.18 -1.96 -2.22
N SER A 116 -4.53 -0.81 -2.44
CA SER A 116 -5.09 0.36 -3.14
C SER A 116 -4.67 0.40 -4.61
N GLY A 117 -4.63 -0.76 -5.26
CA GLY A 117 -4.30 -0.89 -6.68
C GLY A 117 -2.82 -0.94 -7.01
N HIS A 118 -1.92 -0.98 -6.03
CA HIS A 118 -0.48 -0.99 -6.23
C HIS A 118 0.18 -2.18 -5.54
N TYR A 119 1.37 -2.57 -6.01
CA TYR A 119 2.14 -3.63 -5.37
C TYR A 119 2.82 -3.14 -4.07
N ALA A 120 3.16 -4.09 -3.19
CA ALA A 120 3.80 -3.81 -1.90
C ALA A 120 5.17 -3.10 -2.04
N THR A 121 5.78 -3.17 -3.21
CA THR A 121 7.02 -2.45 -3.58
C THR A 121 6.87 -0.92 -3.57
N LEU A 122 5.64 -0.39 -3.56
CA LEU A 122 5.37 1.01 -3.24
C LEU A 122 5.89 1.41 -1.85
N LEU A 123 5.99 0.44 -0.92
CA LEU A 123 6.57 0.61 0.41
C LEU A 123 8.05 0.19 0.48
N ARG A 124 8.76 0.14 -0.66
CA ARG A 124 10.22 -0.17 -0.70
C ARG A 124 11.00 0.71 0.27
N GLY A 125 10.78 2.02 0.23
CA GLY A 125 11.42 2.97 1.15
C GLY A 125 11.04 2.76 2.61
N THR A 126 9.83 2.27 2.88
CA THR A 126 9.38 1.88 4.22
C THR A 126 10.15 0.67 4.73
N VAL A 127 10.25 -0.38 3.91
CA VAL A 127 11.04 -1.59 4.23
C VAL A 127 12.49 -1.20 4.48
N GLU A 128 13.10 -0.45 3.56
CA GLU A 128 14.49 0.00 3.65
C GLU A 128 14.79 0.73 4.96
N ALA A 129 13.89 1.63 5.39
CA ALA A 129 14.06 2.40 6.62
C ALA A 129 13.93 1.57 7.91
N MET A 130 13.14 0.49 7.87
CA MET A 130 12.88 -0.34 9.05
C MET A 130 13.90 -1.48 9.21
N LEU A 131 14.55 -1.90 8.10
CA LEU A 131 15.54 -2.98 8.06
C LEU A 131 16.68 -2.86 9.09
N PRO A 132 17.28 -1.68 9.35
CA PRO A 132 18.37 -1.56 10.32
C PRO A 132 18.00 -1.98 11.75
N ASN A 133 16.71 -1.91 12.10
CA ASN A 133 16.24 -2.00 13.49
C ASN A 133 15.25 -3.15 13.75
N HIS A 134 14.78 -3.86 12.71
CA HIS A 134 13.71 -4.84 12.84
C HIS A 134 13.91 -6.04 11.95
N ARG A 135 13.40 -7.20 12.37
CA ARG A 135 13.14 -8.32 11.47
C ARG A 135 11.89 -7.99 10.65
N VAL A 136 12.11 -7.48 9.44
CA VAL A 136 11.03 -6.95 8.60
C VAL A 136 10.35 -8.06 7.80
N PHE A 137 9.03 -8.05 7.87
CA PHE A 137 8.12 -8.83 7.03
C PHE A 137 7.19 -7.84 6.32
N ILE A 138 6.76 -8.17 5.10
CA ILE A 138 5.75 -7.37 4.39
C ILE A 138 4.71 -8.27 3.73
N THR A 139 3.43 -7.88 3.82
CA THR A 139 2.38 -8.51 3.01
C THR A 139 2.53 -8.09 1.55
N ASP A 140 2.51 -9.06 0.66
CA ASP A 140 2.65 -8.88 -0.77
C ASP A 140 1.44 -9.51 -1.47
N TRP A 141 0.51 -8.65 -1.90
CA TRP A 141 -0.78 -9.05 -2.44
C TRP A 141 -0.68 -9.46 -3.90
N SER A 142 -1.52 -10.43 -4.28
CA SER A 142 -1.58 -10.95 -5.65
C SER A 142 -2.54 -10.12 -6.50
N ASP A 143 -2.17 -9.88 -7.76
CA ASP A 143 -3.05 -9.25 -8.74
C ASP A 143 -4.27 -10.14 -8.99
N ALA A 144 -5.48 -9.66 -8.71
CA ALA A 144 -6.69 -10.49 -8.71
C ALA A 144 -6.95 -11.16 -10.06
N ARG A 145 -6.53 -10.55 -11.18
CA ARG A 145 -6.65 -11.18 -12.51
C ARG A 145 -5.78 -12.42 -12.67
N MET A 146 -4.74 -12.57 -11.84
CA MET A 146 -3.84 -13.72 -11.85
C MET A 146 -4.30 -14.84 -10.91
N VAL A 147 -5.38 -14.65 -10.14
CA VAL A 147 -5.90 -15.64 -9.19
C VAL A 147 -7.11 -16.38 -9.78
N PRO A 148 -7.01 -17.70 -10.08
CA PRO A 148 -8.10 -18.52 -10.56
C PRO A 148 -9.39 -18.43 -9.73
N LEU A 149 -10.55 -18.61 -10.36
CA LEU A 149 -11.84 -18.60 -9.65
C LEU A 149 -11.97 -19.77 -8.66
N LEU A 150 -11.34 -20.90 -8.97
CA LEU A 150 -11.34 -22.10 -8.12
C LEU A 150 -10.63 -21.86 -6.78
N ASP A 151 -9.73 -20.88 -6.71
CA ASP A 151 -9.01 -20.52 -5.48
C ASP A 151 -9.85 -19.60 -4.56
N GLY A 152 -11.13 -19.41 -4.89
CA GLY A 152 -12.12 -18.79 -4.03
C GLY A 152 -12.31 -17.29 -4.24
N ARG A 153 -12.91 -16.66 -3.23
CA ARG A 153 -13.23 -15.24 -3.19
C ARG A 153 -12.33 -14.54 -2.18
N PHE A 154 -12.15 -13.24 -2.35
CA PHE A 154 -11.37 -12.45 -1.41
C PHE A 154 -12.08 -11.16 -1.13
N ASP A 155 -12.70 -11.05 0.03
CA ASP A 155 -13.41 -9.87 0.50
C ASP A 155 -12.72 -9.27 1.75
N LEU A 156 -13.30 -8.24 2.36
CA LEU A 156 -12.74 -7.61 3.57
C LEU A 156 -12.70 -8.58 4.76
N GLY A 157 -13.65 -9.52 4.84
CA GLY A 157 -13.65 -10.58 5.85
C GLY A 157 -12.46 -11.53 5.67
N THR A 158 -12.26 -11.99 4.43
CA THR A 158 -11.13 -12.85 4.04
C THR A 158 -9.79 -12.17 4.32
N TYR A 159 -9.69 -10.86 4.09
CA TYR A 159 -8.52 -10.06 4.46
C TYR A 159 -8.24 -10.17 5.97
N ILE A 160 -9.26 -9.97 6.81
CA ILE A 160 -9.14 -10.06 8.27
C ILE A 160 -8.70 -11.48 8.68
N ASP A 161 -9.26 -12.53 8.05
CA ASP A 161 -8.84 -13.92 8.31
C ASP A 161 -7.38 -14.15 7.99
N TYR A 162 -6.91 -13.59 6.87
CA TYR A 162 -5.52 -13.69 6.44
C TYR A 162 -4.60 -13.01 7.47
N LEU A 163 -4.97 -11.81 7.94
CA LEU A 163 -4.22 -11.12 8.99
C LEU A 163 -4.16 -11.91 10.29
N GLN A 164 -5.29 -12.45 10.76
CA GLN A 164 -5.29 -13.26 11.97
C GLN A 164 -4.44 -14.53 11.82
N ALA A 165 -4.42 -15.15 10.63
CA ALA A 165 -3.53 -16.28 10.34
C ALA A 165 -2.05 -15.85 10.35
N MET A 166 -1.70 -14.75 9.69
CA MET A 166 -0.34 -14.21 9.70
C MET A 166 0.13 -13.86 11.13
N PHE A 167 -0.73 -13.27 11.96
CA PHE A 167 -0.38 -12.92 13.34
C PHE A 167 -0.13 -14.16 14.20
N ARG A 168 -0.93 -15.22 14.02
CA ARG A 168 -0.70 -16.51 14.67
C ARG A 168 0.62 -17.16 14.24
N ASP A 169 0.91 -17.15 12.95
CA ASP A 169 2.08 -17.86 12.40
C ASP A 169 3.41 -17.11 12.66
N LEU A 170 3.38 -15.77 12.77
CA LEU A 170 4.57 -14.94 12.97
C LEU A 170 4.80 -14.52 14.44
N GLY A 171 3.74 -14.51 15.25
CA GLY A 171 3.79 -14.18 16.68
C GLY A 171 4.50 -15.22 17.54
N PRO A 172 4.39 -15.12 18.88
CA PRO A 172 3.60 -14.15 19.65
C PRO A 172 4.24 -12.76 19.81
N ASP A 173 5.54 -12.62 19.57
CA ASP A 173 6.37 -11.41 19.67
C ASP A 173 6.29 -10.51 18.43
N LEU A 174 5.08 -10.33 17.87
CA LEU A 174 4.89 -9.61 16.61
C LEU A 174 4.46 -8.16 16.83
N HIS A 175 5.13 -7.23 16.17
CA HIS A 175 4.64 -5.87 15.95
C HIS A 175 4.09 -5.73 14.53
N VAL A 176 3.02 -4.97 14.37
CA VAL A 176 2.36 -4.77 13.08
C VAL A 176 2.35 -3.29 12.70
N MET A 177 2.58 -2.98 11.43
CA MET A 177 2.49 -1.64 10.87
C MET A 177 1.54 -1.65 9.68
N ALA A 178 0.39 -0.98 9.81
CA ALA A 178 -0.61 -0.90 8.76
C ALA A 178 -0.55 0.47 8.08
N VAL A 179 -0.37 0.47 6.75
CA VAL A 179 -0.17 1.70 5.98
C VAL A 179 -1.38 2.00 5.10
N CYS A 180 -2.09 3.09 5.40
CA CYS A 180 -3.30 3.53 4.71
C CYS A 180 -4.48 2.55 4.91
N GLN A 181 -5.02 2.02 3.81
CA GLN A 181 -6.22 1.17 3.75
C GLN A 181 -6.24 -0.03 4.73
N PRO A 182 -5.13 -0.76 4.99
CA PRO A 182 -5.08 -1.88 5.91
C PRO A 182 -5.27 -1.52 7.38
N ALA A 183 -5.22 -0.24 7.76
CA ALA A 183 -5.41 0.17 9.15
C ALA A 183 -6.74 -0.35 9.73
N VAL A 184 -7.82 -0.32 8.93
CA VAL A 184 -9.14 -0.82 9.31
C VAL A 184 -9.13 -2.35 9.56
N PRO A 185 -8.75 -3.21 8.58
CA PRO A 185 -8.74 -4.66 8.81
C PRO A 185 -7.72 -5.11 9.85
N VAL A 186 -6.56 -4.45 10.00
CA VAL A 186 -5.61 -4.74 11.09
C VAL A 186 -6.23 -4.45 12.45
N PHE A 187 -6.87 -3.30 12.61
CA PHE A 187 -7.52 -2.94 13.87
C PHE A 187 -8.67 -3.88 14.21
N ALA A 188 -9.46 -4.28 13.21
CA ALA A 188 -10.52 -5.27 13.38
C ALA A 188 -9.97 -6.66 13.75
N ALA A 189 -8.92 -7.12 13.08
CA ALA A 189 -8.27 -8.40 13.37
C ALA A 189 -7.76 -8.47 14.81
N VAL A 190 -7.08 -7.42 15.28
CA VAL A 190 -6.58 -7.33 16.66
C VAL A 190 -7.72 -7.30 17.66
N ALA A 191 -8.78 -6.51 17.43
CA ALA A 191 -9.95 -6.47 18.30
C ALA A 191 -10.61 -7.85 18.47
N LEU A 192 -10.76 -8.59 17.36
CA LEU A 192 -11.31 -9.95 17.37
C LEU A 192 -10.42 -10.94 18.12
N MET A 193 -9.09 -10.82 17.99
CA MET A 193 -8.13 -11.68 18.68
C MET A 193 -8.06 -11.37 20.18
N GLU A 194 -8.13 -10.10 20.58
CA GLU A 194 -8.22 -9.68 21.98
C GLU A 194 -9.54 -10.13 22.62
N ALA A 195 -10.65 -10.00 21.90
CA ALA A 195 -11.95 -10.51 22.36
C ALA A 195 -11.96 -12.04 22.53
N ALA A 196 -11.10 -12.76 21.80
CA ALA A 196 -10.92 -14.21 21.91
C ALA A 196 -9.82 -14.59 22.92
N ASP A 197 -9.23 -13.62 23.63
CA ASP A 197 -8.06 -13.80 24.49
C ASP A 197 -6.93 -14.63 23.85
N SER A 198 -6.64 -14.35 22.59
CA SER A 198 -5.61 -15.07 21.86
C SER A 198 -4.21 -14.76 22.39
N ALA A 199 -3.39 -15.79 22.61
CA ALA A 199 -1.98 -15.63 22.97
C ALA A 199 -1.10 -15.05 21.84
N HIS A 200 -1.64 -14.91 20.63
CA HIS A 200 -0.90 -14.43 19.45
C HIS A 200 -1.33 -13.03 19.00
N VAL A 201 -2.00 -12.27 19.89
CA VAL A 201 -2.27 -10.84 19.64
C VAL A 201 -0.92 -10.13 19.46
N PRO A 202 -0.74 -9.30 18.41
CA PRO A 202 0.46 -8.49 18.26
C PRO A 202 0.75 -7.64 19.49
N VAL A 203 2.03 -7.48 19.84
CA VAL A 203 2.48 -6.66 20.96
C VAL A 203 2.08 -5.19 20.76
N SER A 204 2.21 -4.69 19.53
CA SER A 204 1.72 -3.38 19.13
C SER A 204 1.25 -3.33 17.68
N MET A 205 0.40 -2.36 17.38
CA MET A 205 0.03 -1.94 16.03
C MET A 205 0.35 -0.45 15.81
N THR A 206 1.01 -0.15 14.71
CA THR A 206 1.20 1.20 14.19
C THR A 206 0.24 1.42 13.03
N LEU A 207 -0.65 2.39 13.13
CA LEU A 207 -1.63 2.74 12.10
C LEU A 207 -1.22 4.06 11.46
N MET A 208 -1.00 4.07 10.14
CA MET A 208 -0.40 5.21 9.43
C MET A 208 -1.34 5.71 8.34
N GLY A 209 -1.86 6.93 8.47
CA GLY A 209 -2.76 7.54 7.46
C GLY A 209 -3.97 6.66 7.13
N GLY A 210 -4.52 5.97 8.12
CA GLY A 210 -5.60 5.01 7.98
C GLY A 210 -7.01 5.61 8.11
N PRO A 211 -7.98 5.21 7.27
CA PRO A 211 -9.35 5.73 7.32
C PRO A 211 -10.18 5.06 8.44
N ILE A 212 -9.75 5.16 9.71
CA ILE A 212 -10.45 4.52 10.84
C ILE A 212 -11.81 5.18 11.09
N ASP A 213 -11.87 6.52 11.09
CA ASP A 213 -13.12 7.27 11.17
C ASP A 213 -13.20 8.39 10.14
N THR A 214 -13.62 8.06 8.91
CA THR A 214 -13.74 8.99 7.76
C THR A 214 -14.79 10.09 7.93
N ARG A 215 -15.52 10.13 9.06
CA ARG A 215 -16.41 11.25 9.40
C ARG A 215 -15.63 12.44 9.94
N ARG A 216 -14.41 12.21 10.44
CA ARG A 216 -13.51 13.26 10.94
C ARG A 216 -12.73 13.84 9.76
N SER A 217 -12.81 15.15 9.56
CA SER A 217 -12.10 15.85 8.47
C SER A 217 -12.28 15.15 7.10
N PRO A 218 -13.52 15.04 6.59
CA PRO A 218 -13.79 14.30 5.37
C PRO A 218 -13.05 14.90 4.18
N THR A 219 -12.40 14.03 3.40
CA THR A 219 -11.68 14.37 2.17
C THR A 219 -12.58 14.19 0.94
N ALA A 220 -12.11 14.61 -0.23
CA ALA A 220 -12.85 14.44 -1.49
C ALA A 220 -13.22 12.96 -1.77
N VAL A 221 -12.31 12.05 -1.42
CA VAL A 221 -12.54 10.60 -1.52
C VAL A 221 -13.72 10.17 -0.65
N ASN A 222 -13.83 10.72 0.56
CA ASN A 222 -14.92 10.40 1.48
C ASN A 222 -16.26 10.94 0.97
N CYS A 223 -16.30 12.17 0.46
CA CYS A 223 -17.52 12.78 -0.09
C CYS A 223 -18.05 12.02 -1.31
N LEU A 224 -17.19 11.63 -2.25
CA LEU A 224 -17.61 10.89 -3.44
C LEU A 224 -18.28 9.55 -3.09
N ALA A 225 -17.73 8.84 -2.11
CA ALA A 225 -18.29 7.57 -1.65
C ALA A 225 -19.72 7.75 -1.11
N GLN A 226 -19.97 8.83 -0.38
CA GLN A 226 -21.29 9.15 0.18
C GLN A 226 -22.28 9.60 -0.89
N GLU A 227 -21.84 10.37 -1.89
CA GLU A 227 -22.72 10.96 -2.90
C GLU A 227 -23.19 9.96 -3.98
N ARG A 228 -22.30 9.09 -4.45
CA ARG A 228 -22.58 8.25 -5.64
C ARG A 228 -23.33 6.96 -5.32
N GLY A 229 -23.24 6.46 -4.08
CA GLY A 229 -23.85 5.20 -3.65
C GLY A 229 -23.27 3.95 -4.33
N MET A 230 -23.53 2.77 -3.77
CA MET A 230 -22.87 1.52 -4.20
C MET A 230 -23.21 1.06 -5.62
N ALA A 231 -24.46 1.26 -6.07
CA ALA A 231 -24.87 0.88 -7.42
C ALA A 231 -24.05 1.61 -8.50
N TRP A 232 -23.61 2.84 -8.22
CA TRP A 232 -22.74 3.58 -9.11
C TRP A 232 -21.34 2.95 -9.18
N PHE A 233 -20.73 2.62 -8.04
CA PHE A 233 -19.41 1.97 -8.01
C PHE A 233 -19.45 0.59 -8.69
N GLU A 234 -20.49 -0.20 -8.41
CA GLU A 234 -20.64 -1.51 -9.04
C GLU A 234 -20.78 -1.40 -10.57
N LYS A 235 -21.50 -0.39 -11.06
CA LYS A 235 -21.71 -0.19 -12.51
C LYS A 235 -20.50 0.40 -13.23
N ASN A 236 -19.76 1.30 -12.60
CA ASN A 236 -18.73 2.10 -13.27
C ASN A 236 -17.29 1.63 -12.99
N CYS A 237 -17.05 0.96 -11.86
CA CYS A 237 -15.70 0.54 -11.47
C CYS A 237 -15.47 -0.96 -11.70
N ILE A 238 -16.52 -1.78 -11.71
CA ILE A 238 -16.38 -3.23 -11.78
C ILE A 238 -16.50 -3.74 -13.21
N THR A 239 -15.52 -4.53 -13.63
CA THR A 239 -15.51 -5.25 -14.90
C THR A 239 -15.16 -6.72 -14.67
N VAL A 240 -14.97 -7.47 -15.75
CA VAL A 240 -14.66 -8.90 -15.74
C VAL A 240 -13.29 -9.14 -16.37
N VAL A 241 -12.47 -9.96 -15.72
CA VAL A 241 -11.16 -10.35 -16.22
C VAL A 241 -11.32 -11.13 -17.54
N PRO A 242 -10.60 -10.73 -18.62
CA PRO A 242 -10.71 -11.39 -19.91
C PRO A 242 -10.10 -12.81 -19.91
N PRO A 243 -10.42 -13.65 -20.91
CA PRO A 243 -9.94 -15.05 -20.98
C PRO A 243 -8.42 -15.25 -21.01
N LEU A 244 -7.66 -14.18 -21.24
CA LEU A 244 -6.20 -14.19 -21.37
C LEU A 244 -5.47 -14.41 -20.03
N TYR A 245 -6.17 -14.29 -18.89
CA TYR A 245 -5.58 -14.34 -17.57
C TYR A 245 -6.13 -15.52 -16.72
N PRO A 246 -5.36 -16.07 -15.77
CA PRO A 246 -5.82 -17.18 -14.93
C PRO A 246 -7.12 -16.92 -14.18
N GLY A 247 -7.35 -15.67 -13.76
CA GLY A 247 -8.58 -15.22 -13.10
C GLY A 247 -9.72 -14.88 -14.07
N ALA A 248 -9.71 -15.39 -15.32
CA ALA A 248 -10.75 -15.17 -16.31
C ALA A 248 -12.16 -15.34 -15.72
N MET A 249 -13.08 -14.43 -16.06
CA MET A 249 -14.45 -14.33 -15.50
C MET A 249 -14.55 -13.77 -14.07
N ARG A 250 -13.44 -13.49 -13.39
CA ARG A 250 -13.47 -12.85 -12.06
C ARG A 250 -13.94 -11.41 -12.21
N ARG A 251 -14.82 -10.97 -11.33
CA ARG A 251 -15.22 -9.57 -11.22
C ARG A 251 -14.15 -8.80 -10.47
N VAL A 252 -13.65 -7.72 -11.07
CA VAL A 252 -12.55 -6.93 -10.51
C VAL A 252 -12.79 -5.44 -10.67
N TYR A 253 -12.17 -4.65 -9.80
CA TYR A 253 -11.87 -3.25 -10.06
C TYR A 253 -10.46 -3.17 -10.67
N PRO A 254 -10.31 -2.93 -11.99
CA PRO A 254 -9.02 -2.98 -12.64
C PRO A 254 -8.07 -1.88 -12.19
N GLY A 255 -6.78 -2.19 -12.12
CA GLY A 255 -5.75 -1.21 -11.77
C GLY A 255 -5.73 0.00 -12.70
N PHE A 256 -6.01 -0.19 -14.00
CA PHE A 256 -6.03 0.93 -14.95
C PHE A 256 -7.24 1.86 -14.73
N LEU A 257 -8.39 1.33 -14.29
CA LEU A 257 -9.53 2.15 -13.90
C LEU A 257 -9.26 2.84 -12.56
N GLN A 258 -8.48 2.25 -11.65
CA GLN A 258 -8.07 2.89 -10.40
C GLN A 258 -7.23 4.14 -10.64
N LEU A 259 -6.22 4.05 -11.53
CA LEU A 259 -5.42 5.21 -11.95
C LEU A 259 -6.31 6.29 -12.57
N SER A 260 -7.19 5.89 -13.49
CA SER A 260 -8.07 6.81 -14.22
C SER A 260 -9.18 7.39 -13.34
N GLY A 261 -9.65 6.65 -12.34
CA GLY A 261 -10.72 7.02 -11.43
C GLY A 261 -10.30 8.12 -10.46
N PHE A 262 -9.09 8.04 -9.91
CA PHE A 262 -8.50 9.14 -9.15
C PHE A 262 -8.33 10.40 -10.01
N MET A 263 -7.94 10.24 -11.28
CA MET A 263 -7.87 11.35 -12.24
C MET A 263 -9.26 11.95 -12.54
N ALA A 264 -10.31 11.13 -12.62
CA ALA A 264 -11.67 11.59 -12.86
C ALA A 264 -12.28 12.29 -11.63
N MET A 265 -11.79 12.08 -10.41
CA MET A 265 -12.19 12.89 -9.25
C MET A 265 -11.68 14.34 -9.35
N ASN A 266 -10.70 14.61 -10.23
CA ASN A 266 -10.20 15.93 -10.61
C ASN A 266 -10.56 16.27 -12.08
N LEU A 267 -11.83 16.04 -12.47
CA LEU A 267 -12.36 16.25 -13.83
C LEU A 267 -12.15 17.67 -14.40
N ASP A 268 -11.92 18.69 -13.57
CA ASP A 268 -11.72 20.09 -14.01
C ASP A 268 -10.32 20.38 -14.61
N ARG A 269 -9.39 19.41 -14.59
CA ARG A 269 -8.02 19.61 -15.12
C ARG A 269 -7.52 18.43 -15.95
N HIS A 270 -8.08 18.27 -17.13
CA HIS A 270 -7.51 17.32 -18.09
C HIS A 270 -6.15 17.83 -18.61
N VAL A 271 -5.16 16.91 -18.60
CA VAL A 271 -3.75 17.01 -19.03
C VAL A 271 -2.72 17.35 -17.93
N THR A 272 -3.03 18.17 -16.91
CA THR A 272 -2.09 18.45 -15.79
C THR A 272 -2.35 17.66 -14.51
N ALA A 273 -3.52 17.04 -14.34
CA ALA A 273 -3.89 16.34 -13.10
C ALA A 273 -2.94 15.18 -12.72
N HIS A 274 -2.31 14.50 -13.69
CA HIS A 274 -1.37 13.40 -13.39
C HIS A 274 -0.09 13.91 -12.72
N THR A 275 0.40 15.06 -13.18
CA THR A 275 1.61 15.72 -12.69
C THR A 275 1.33 16.47 -11.39
N ASP A 276 0.20 17.19 -11.31
CA ASP A 276 -0.24 17.88 -10.09
C ASP A 276 -0.50 16.87 -8.96
N MET A 277 -1.22 15.76 -9.23
CA MET A 277 -1.43 14.70 -8.25
C MET A 277 -0.11 14.10 -7.80
N PHE A 278 0.75 13.69 -8.74
CA PHE A 278 2.08 13.19 -8.40
C PHE A 278 2.86 14.19 -7.53
N HIS A 279 2.87 15.47 -7.92
CA HIS A 279 3.50 16.53 -7.15
C HIS A 279 2.88 16.64 -5.76
N HIS A 280 1.56 16.63 -5.60
CA HIS A 280 0.90 16.62 -4.29
C HIS A 280 1.30 15.40 -3.45
N LEU A 281 1.39 14.21 -4.05
CA LEU A 281 1.81 12.98 -3.37
C LEU A 281 3.25 13.07 -2.84
N VAL A 282 4.16 13.70 -3.59
CA VAL A 282 5.58 13.85 -3.20
C VAL A 282 5.91 15.22 -2.59
N THR A 283 4.93 16.11 -2.43
CA THR A 283 5.20 17.48 -1.94
C THR A 283 5.73 17.44 -0.52
N GLY A 284 6.87 18.09 -0.31
CA GLY A 284 7.50 18.20 1.01
C GLY A 284 8.25 16.94 1.45
N ASP A 285 8.36 15.91 0.59
CA ASP A 285 9.05 14.67 0.91
C ASP A 285 10.59 14.79 0.95
N GLY A 286 11.14 15.85 0.33
CA GLY A 286 12.57 16.19 0.30
C GLY A 286 13.44 15.27 -0.55
N ASP A 287 12.87 14.43 -1.41
CA ASP A 287 13.63 13.51 -2.29
C ASP A 287 14.01 14.15 -3.65
N SER A 288 14.93 13.50 -4.38
CA SER A 288 15.44 13.99 -5.67
C SER A 288 14.49 13.64 -6.84
N ALA A 289 14.62 14.36 -7.96
CA ALA A 289 13.82 14.12 -9.16
C ALA A 289 13.97 12.69 -9.73
N GLU A 290 15.12 12.04 -9.55
CA GLU A 290 15.33 10.63 -9.96
C GLU A 290 14.51 9.66 -9.11
N LYS A 291 14.52 9.84 -7.79
CA LYS A 291 13.66 9.05 -6.87
C LYS A 291 12.18 9.26 -7.15
N HIS A 292 11.81 10.47 -7.54
CA HIS A 292 10.45 10.77 -8.00
C HIS A 292 10.11 9.99 -9.29
N ARG A 293 11.03 9.85 -10.24
CA ARG A 293 10.79 9.04 -11.45
C ARG A 293 10.63 7.55 -11.14
N ASP A 294 11.47 6.99 -10.28
CA ASP A 294 11.35 5.59 -9.86
C ASP A 294 10.04 5.33 -9.13
N PHE A 295 9.65 6.26 -8.26
CA PHE A 295 8.35 6.22 -7.57
C PHE A 295 7.18 6.36 -8.55
N TYR A 296 7.31 7.15 -9.61
CA TYR A 296 6.29 7.26 -10.66
C TYR A 296 6.12 5.95 -11.43
N ASP A 297 7.22 5.30 -11.82
CA ASP A 297 7.16 4.00 -12.50
C ASP A 297 6.59 2.90 -11.59
N GLU A 298 6.87 2.96 -10.29
CA GLU A 298 6.26 2.11 -9.25
C GLU A 298 4.75 2.38 -9.10
N TYR A 299 4.35 3.65 -9.11
CA TYR A 299 2.94 4.06 -9.02
C TYR A 299 2.14 3.62 -10.25
N LEU A 300 2.75 3.59 -11.44
CA LEU A 300 2.09 3.06 -12.64
C LEU A 300 1.99 1.52 -12.67
N ALA A 301 2.71 0.82 -11.78
CA ALA A 301 2.62 -0.63 -11.62
C ALA A 301 1.41 -1.01 -10.77
N VAL A 302 0.28 -1.19 -11.46
CA VAL A 302 -1.01 -1.44 -10.82
C VAL A 302 -1.47 -2.89 -10.88
N MET A 303 -2.34 -3.24 -9.93
CA MET A 303 -2.96 -4.55 -9.78
C MET A 303 -4.48 -4.44 -9.69
N ASP A 304 -5.17 -5.48 -10.16
CA ASP A 304 -6.62 -5.56 -10.07
C ASP A 304 -7.04 -5.98 -8.65
N LEU A 305 -8.12 -5.38 -8.14
CA LEU A 305 -8.74 -5.77 -6.87
C LEU A 305 -9.98 -6.61 -7.15
N THR A 306 -10.28 -7.59 -6.29
CA THR A 306 -11.56 -8.31 -6.36
C THR A 306 -12.73 -7.34 -6.13
N ALA A 307 -13.82 -7.54 -6.88
CA ALA A 307 -15.00 -6.68 -6.75
C ALA A 307 -15.61 -6.75 -5.34
N GLU A 308 -15.66 -7.94 -4.75
CA GLU A 308 -16.18 -8.14 -3.40
C GLU A 308 -15.39 -7.34 -2.35
N PHE A 309 -14.05 -7.35 -2.38
CA PHE A 309 -13.23 -6.60 -1.44
C PHE A 309 -13.41 -5.09 -1.61
N TYR A 310 -13.34 -4.60 -2.85
CA TYR A 310 -13.47 -3.18 -3.12
C TYR A 310 -14.85 -2.66 -2.68
N LEU A 311 -15.93 -3.28 -3.16
CA LEU A 311 -17.28 -2.83 -2.87
C LEU A 311 -17.61 -2.96 -1.37
N GLN A 312 -17.19 -4.05 -0.72
CA GLN A 312 -17.40 -4.21 0.72
C GLN A 312 -16.62 -3.17 1.52
N THR A 313 -15.40 -2.82 1.10
CA THR A 313 -14.60 -1.78 1.76
C THR A 313 -15.27 -0.41 1.62
N VAL A 314 -15.70 -0.01 0.42
CA VAL A 314 -16.42 1.25 0.19
C VAL A 314 -17.66 1.32 1.08
N GLN A 315 -18.50 0.29 1.06
CA GLN A 315 -19.73 0.25 1.86
C GLN A 315 -19.42 0.30 3.37
N THR A 316 -18.55 -0.59 3.86
CA THR A 316 -18.32 -0.77 5.30
C THR A 316 -17.57 0.40 5.92
N VAL A 317 -16.54 0.91 5.24
CA VAL A 317 -15.61 1.91 5.79
C VAL A 317 -16.12 3.32 5.52
N PHE A 318 -16.44 3.64 4.27
CA PHE A 318 -16.68 5.02 3.83
C PHE A 318 -18.17 5.42 3.84
N VAL A 319 -19.09 4.46 3.70
CA VAL A 319 -20.54 4.74 3.70
C VAL A 319 -21.14 4.48 5.07
N ASP A 320 -21.06 3.24 5.56
CA ASP A 320 -21.67 2.84 6.83
C ASP A 320 -20.91 3.35 8.05
N HIS A 321 -19.59 3.53 7.89
CA HIS A 321 -18.66 3.82 8.97
C HIS A 321 -18.79 2.76 10.08
N ALA A 322 -18.84 1.49 9.69
CA ALA A 322 -19.28 0.41 10.54
C ALA A 322 -18.33 0.20 11.74
N LEU A 323 -17.02 0.30 11.54
CA LEU A 323 -16.02 0.13 12.59
C LEU A 323 -16.11 1.23 13.67
N PRO A 324 -15.98 2.54 13.33
CA PRO A 324 -16.03 3.60 14.33
C PRO A 324 -17.42 3.85 14.93
N ARG A 325 -18.48 3.21 14.39
CA ARG A 325 -19.82 3.18 14.97
C ARG A 325 -20.11 1.94 15.81
N GLY A 326 -19.15 1.02 15.95
CA GLY A 326 -19.35 -0.23 16.70
C GLY A 326 -20.41 -1.14 16.07
N ARG A 327 -20.49 -1.18 14.74
CA ARG A 327 -21.45 -1.98 13.95
C ARG A 327 -20.78 -2.99 13.01
N MET A 328 -19.46 -2.90 12.83
CA MET A 328 -18.72 -3.83 11.98
C MET A 328 -18.83 -5.25 12.55
N ARG A 329 -19.17 -6.20 11.68
CA ARG A 329 -19.23 -7.62 12.01
C ARG A 329 -18.28 -8.41 11.12
N HIS A 330 -17.75 -9.48 11.68
CA HIS A 330 -16.92 -10.46 11.00
C HIS A 330 -17.41 -11.85 11.44
N ASP A 331 -17.83 -12.68 10.47
CA ASP A 331 -18.48 -13.98 10.71
C ASP A 331 -19.59 -13.94 11.77
N GLY A 332 -20.46 -12.92 11.66
CA GLY A 332 -21.57 -12.70 12.57
C GLY A 332 -21.17 -12.14 13.95
N ARG A 333 -19.89 -12.14 14.31
CA ARG A 333 -19.37 -11.58 15.56
C ARG A 333 -19.17 -10.07 15.43
N LEU A 334 -19.48 -9.32 16.48
CA LEU A 334 -19.20 -7.89 16.53
C LEU A 334 -17.70 -7.66 16.69
N VAL A 335 -17.14 -6.73 15.90
CA VAL A 335 -15.79 -6.21 16.10
C VAL A 335 -15.86 -5.15 17.20
N ASP A 336 -15.65 -5.56 18.45
CA ASP A 336 -15.68 -4.69 19.62
C ASP A 336 -14.27 -4.14 19.92
N LEU A 337 -14.05 -2.86 19.60
CA LEU A 337 -12.77 -2.19 19.85
C LEU A 337 -12.47 -2.00 21.35
N SER A 338 -13.48 -2.04 22.22
CA SER A 338 -13.27 -2.02 23.68
C SER A 338 -12.65 -3.33 24.19
N ALA A 339 -12.62 -4.39 23.39
CA ALA A 339 -11.96 -5.63 23.76
C ALA A 339 -10.43 -5.51 23.78
N ILE A 340 -9.86 -4.52 23.09
CA ILE A 340 -8.41 -4.30 23.03
C ILE A 340 -7.92 -3.77 24.38
N ARG A 341 -7.02 -4.52 25.01
CA ARG A 341 -6.51 -4.25 26.37
C ARG A 341 -4.98 -4.31 26.45
N ARG A 342 -4.33 -5.06 25.56
CA ARG A 342 -2.89 -5.36 25.61
C ARG A 342 -2.14 -4.85 24.40
N CYS A 343 -2.69 -4.99 23.18
CA CYS A 343 -2.02 -4.51 21.97
C CYS A 343 -1.86 -2.98 22.01
N ALA A 344 -0.62 -2.50 22.05
CA ALA A 344 -0.33 -1.06 22.07
C ALA A 344 -0.62 -0.41 20.71
N ILE A 345 -1.01 0.86 20.69
CA ILE A 345 -1.41 1.57 19.46
C ILE A 345 -0.58 2.84 19.28
N LEU A 346 0.09 2.94 18.14
CA LEU A 346 0.65 4.20 17.64
C LEU A 346 -0.14 4.66 16.41
N ALA A 347 -0.82 5.80 16.53
CA ALA A 347 -1.48 6.45 15.39
C ALA A 347 -0.55 7.51 14.78
N VAL A 348 -0.34 7.47 13.46
CA VAL A 348 0.50 8.42 12.72
C VAL A 348 -0.32 9.08 11.61
N GLU A 349 -0.32 10.40 11.57
CA GLU A 349 -1.03 11.22 10.57
C GLU A 349 -0.12 12.26 9.94
N GLY A 350 -0.45 12.73 8.73
CA GLY A 350 0.18 13.87 8.07
C GLY A 350 -0.69 15.11 8.19
N GLU A 351 -0.10 16.27 8.48
CA GLU A 351 -0.82 17.55 8.59
C GLU A 351 -1.54 17.93 7.29
N ASN A 352 -0.92 17.64 6.14
CA ASN A 352 -1.45 17.96 4.81
C ASN A 352 -1.98 16.71 4.09
N ASP A 353 -2.36 15.67 4.83
CA ASP A 353 -2.92 14.44 4.25
C ASP A 353 -4.33 14.72 3.67
N ASP A 354 -4.41 14.72 2.35
CA ASP A 354 -5.63 14.97 1.56
C ASP A 354 -6.39 13.67 1.22
N ILE A 355 -5.87 12.52 1.64
CA ILE A 355 -6.49 11.20 1.44
C ILE A 355 -7.18 10.76 2.72
N SER A 356 -6.42 10.70 3.81
CA SER A 356 -6.86 10.34 5.16
C SER A 356 -6.69 11.55 6.07
N GLY A 357 -7.73 12.39 6.11
CA GLY A 357 -7.69 13.66 6.82
C GLY A 357 -7.31 13.53 8.30
N VAL A 358 -6.74 14.61 8.86
CA VAL A 358 -6.33 14.65 10.27
C VAL A 358 -7.50 14.29 11.19
N GLY A 359 -7.23 13.40 12.15
CA GLY A 359 -8.18 12.86 13.10
C GLY A 359 -8.78 11.52 12.72
N GLN A 360 -8.71 11.10 11.44
CA GLN A 360 -9.28 9.82 10.99
C GLN A 360 -8.55 8.63 11.60
N THR A 361 -7.21 8.62 11.60
CA THR A 361 -6.39 7.53 12.19
C THR A 361 -6.34 7.66 13.70
N LYS A 362 -6.21 8.90 14.20
CA LYS A 362 -6.17 9.21 15.64
C LYS A 362 -7.39 8.67 16.38
N ALA A 363 -8.55 8.57 15.70
CA ALA A 363 -9.77 7.99 16.24
C ALA A 363 -9.57 6.59 16.85
N ALA A 364 -8.59 5.80 16.39
CA ALA A 364 -8.27 4.51 16.98
C ALA A 364 -7.96 4.57 18.49
N LEU A 365 -7.35 5.67 18.96
CA LEU A 365 -7.00 5.88 20.36
C LEU A 365 -8.24 6.15 21.23
N ASP A 366 -9.20 6.91 20.70
CA ASP A 366 -10.47 7.21 21.37
C ASP A 366 -11.39 5.98 21.41
N LEU A 367 -11.36 5.17 20.34
CA LEU A 367 -12.21 3.99 20.17
C LEU A 367 -11.74 2.77 20.98
N THR A 368 -10.60 2.85 21.68
CA THR A 368 -10.05 1.80 22.56
C THR A 368 -10.06 2.22 24.03
N PRO A 369 -11.22 2.40 24.67
CA PRO A 369 -11.29 2.96 26.02
C PRO A 369 -10.63 2.10 27.10
N ASN A 370 -10.49 0.79 26.88
CA ASN A 370 -9.93 -0.16 27.85
C ASN A 370 -8.41 -0.38 27.69
N LEU A 371 -7.79 0.22 26.67
CA LEU A 371 -6.34 0.18 26.49
C LEU A 371 -5.73 1.31 27.36
N PRO A 372 -4.76 1.01 28.25
CA PRO A 372 -4.13 2.03 29.09
C PRO A 372 -3.43 3.13 28.27
N ASP A 373 -3.47 4.37 28.76
CA ASP A 373 -2.86 5.52 28.06
C ASP A 373 -1.36 5.34 27.82
N ALA A 374 -0.65 4.64 28.70
CA ALA A 374 0.77 4.32 28.53
C ALA A 374 1.06 3.42 27.31
N ARG A 375 0.04 2.72 26.76
CA ARG A 375 0.14 1.90 25.55
C ARG A 375 -0.45 2.61 24.32
N LYS A 376 -0.76 3.90 24.42
CA LYS A 376 -1.28 4.74 23.35
C LYS A 376 -0.29 5.84 23.01
N ALA A 377 0.00 5.99 21.72
CA ALA A 377 0.85 7.06 21.22
C ALA A 377 0.24 7.68 19.96
N TYR A 378 0.48 8.97 19.77
CA TYR A 378 0.05 9.73 18.60
C TYR A 378 1.20 10.56 18.05
N HIS A 379 1.36 10.56 16.72
CA HIS A 379 2.29 11.44 16.02
C HIS A 379 1.59 12.09 14.83
N MET A 380 1.47 13.42 14.86
CA MET A 380 1.13 14.20 13.67
C MET A 380 2.42 14.73 13.07
N GLN A 381 2.71 14.33 11.83
CA GLN A 381 3.85 14.88 11.11
C GLN A 381 3.43 16.17 10.40
N GLU A 382 4.05 17.28 10.80
CA GLU A 382 3.88 18.57 10.14
C GLU A 382 4.42 18.54 8.71
N LYS A 383 3.77 19.30 7.83
CA LYS A 383 4.17 19.63 6.46
C LYS A 383 4.30 18.44 5.50
N VAL A 384 3.75 17.28 5.83
CA VAL A 384 3.73 16.12 4.92
C VAL A 384 2.30 15.81 4.48
N GLY A 385 2.15 15.45 3.21
CA GLY A 385 0.94 14.82 2.68
C GLY A 385 0.91 13.31 2.97
N HIS A 386 -0.05 12.60 2.36
CA HIS A 386 -0.32 11.19 2.64
C HIS A 386 0.92 10.29 2.56
N TYR A 387 1.67 10.35 1.45
CA TYR A 387 2.85 9.50 1.27
C TYR A 387 4.03 9.88 2.16
N GLY A 388 4.17 11.16 2.50
CA GLY A 388 5.24 11.61 3.40
C GLY A 388 5.11 11.05 4.82
N VAL A 389 3.96 10.45 5.16
CA VAL A 389 3.74 9.73 6.41
C VAL A 389 4.51 8.39 6.46
N PHE A 390 4.72 7.71 5.32
CA PHE A 390 5.29 6.37 5.27
C PHE A 390 6.43 6.20 4.25
N ASN A 391 6.75 7.24 3.48
CA ASN A 391 7.84 7.26 2.51
C ASN A 391 8.53 8.64 2.49
N GLY A 392 9.67 8.74 1.79
CA GLY A 392 10.42 9.99 1.65
C GLY A 392 11.37 10.30 2.81
N SER A 393 12.10 11.42 2.69
CA SER A 393 13.14 11.80 3.65
C SER A 393 12.60 12.09 5.06
N ARG A 394 11.39 12.67 5.14
CA ARG A 394 10.71 12.98 6.41
C ARG A 394 10.33 11.71 7.17
N PHE A 395 9.79 10.71 6.48
CA PHE A 395 9.54 9.42 7.07
C PHE A 395 10.84 8.80 7.62
N ARG A 396 11.90 8.74 6.81
CA ARG A 396 13.18 8.13 7.22
C ARG A 396 13.85 8.82 8.41
N SER A 397 13.81 10.17 8.44
CA SER A 397 14.51 10.96 9.46
C SER A 397 13.73 11.20 10.75
N VAL A 398 12.39 11.15 10.70
CA VAL A 398 11.54 11.53 11.85
C VAL A 398 10.58 10.42 12.26
N ILE A 399 9.79 9.89 11.33
CA ILE A 399 8.70 8.97 11.65
C ILE A 399 9.22 7.56 11.93
N ALA A 400 10.05 7.00 11.05
CA ALA A 400 10.61 5.65 11.22
C ALA A 400 11.39 5.47 12.54
N PRO A 401 12.24 6.42 12.97
CA PRO A 401 12.88 6.35 14.29
C PRO A 401 11.89 6.40 15.47
N ARG A 402 10.79 7.15 15.35
CA ARG A 402 9.72 7.19 16.38
C ARG A 402 9.00 5.85 16.48
N ILE A 403 8.68 5.24 15.34
CA ILE A 403 8.08 3.91 15.30
C ILE A 403 9.03 2.88 15.92
N ALA A 404 10.31 2.89 15.53
CA ALA A 404 11.31 1.98 16.06
C ALA A 404 11.43 2.10 17.60
N ARG A 405 11.38 3.33 18.12
CA ARG A 405 11.38 3.58 19.56
C ARG A 405 10.14 3.02 20.23
N PHE A 406 8.95 3.32 19.70
CA PHE A 406 7.68 2.81 20.24
C PHE A 406 7.63 1.29 20.28
N VAL A 407 8.08 0.63 19.20
CA VAL A 407 8.18 -0.83 19.12
C VAL A 407 9.08 -1.37 20.23
N ARG A 408 10.28 -0.81 20.41
CA ARG A 408 11.22 -1.23 21.47
C ARG A 408 10.68 -1.00 22.89
N GLU A 409 10.03 0.14 23.13
CA GLU A 409 9.40 0.44 24.42
C GLU A 409 8.32 -0.58 24.78
N MET A 410 7.53 -1.01 23.79
CA MET A 410 6.46 -1.98 23.99
C MET A 410 6.97 -3.42 24.09
N GLU A 411 8.05 -3.78 23.37
CA GLU A 411 8.72 -5.08 23.48
C GLU A 411 9.23 -5.31 24.92
N GLY A 412 9.87 -4.31 25.54
CA GLY A 412 10.36 -4.41 26.93
C GLY A 412 9.27 -4.36 28.00
N SER A 413 8.03 -4.06 27.62
CA SER A 413 6.86 -3.95 28.50
C SER A 413 5.83 -5.08 28.30
N ALA A 414 6.11 -6.00 27.37
CA ALA A 414 5.32 -7.21 27.09
C ALA A 414 5.76 -8.35 28.01
#